data_AF-A0AAW7HR60-F1
#
_entry.id   AF-A0AAW7HR60-F1
#
_cell.length_a   1.000
_cell.length_b   1.000
_cell.length_c   1.000
_cell.angle_alpha   90.00
_cell.angle_beta   90.00
_cell.angle_gamma   90.00
#
_symmetry.space_group_name_H-M   'P 1'
#
loop_
_entity.id
_entity.type
_entity.pdbx_description
1 polymer ?
#
loop_
_entity_poly.entity_id
_entity_poly.type
_entity_poly.pdbx_seq_one_letter_code
_entity_poly.pdbx_strand_id
1 'polypeptide(L)'
;MANFILTFRIKADETYQDRYDSLLEQLYAIAPSPKVWEETSSFVAFEYSGSLDDVHTRLNLYSKFSSTKDTMVIIDLTNRRKIAAGVVKYEATLDRCLGF
;
A
#
# COMPACT_ATOMS: atom_id res chain seq x y z
N MET A 1 -5.02 -15.50 -7.84
CA MET A 1 -4.57 -14.14 -8.21
C MET A 1 -5.64 -13.18 -7.77
N ALA A 2 -5.27 -12.12 -7.05
CA ALA A 2 -6.20 -11.13 -6.52
C ALA A 2 -5.80 -9.72 -7.01
N ASN A 3 -6.77 -8.83 -7.07
CA ASN A 3 -6.58 -7.45 -7.47
C ASN A 3 -6.44 -6.58 -6.22
N PHE A 4 -5.38 -5.78 -6.18
CA PHE A 4 -5.09 -4.92 -5.05
C PHE A 4 -5.07 -3.46 -5.46
N ILE A 5 -5.47 -2.60 -4.54
CA ILE A 5 -5.18 -1.18 -4.55
C ILE A 5 -4.25 -0.88 -3.37
N LEU A 6 -3.13 -0.23 -3.65
CA LEU A 6 -2.30 0.41 -2.66
C LEU A 6 -2.50 1.93 -2.79
N THR A 7 -2.92 2.57 -1.72
CA THR A 7 -2.88 4.03 -1.61
C THR A 7 -2.07 4.41 -0.39
N PHE A 8 -1.30 5.48 -0.49
CA PHE A 8 -0.39 5.88 0.57
C PHE A 8 -0.15 7.37 0.60
N ARG A 9 0.30 7.83 1.76
CA ARG A 9 0.78 9.17 2.02
C ARG A 9 2.10 9.05 2.76
N ILE A 10 3.19 9.37 2.07
CA ILE A 10 4.49 9.54 2.72
C ILE A 10 4.57 10.98 3.23
N LYS A 11 4.99 11.16 4.49
CA LYS A 11 5.17 12.50 5.07
C LYS A 11 6.28 13.23 4.34
N ALA A 12 6.01 14.44 3.88
CA ALA A 12 7.04 15.30 3.30
C ALA A 12 8.07 15.67 4.39
N ASP A 13 9.28 15.15 4.26
CA ASP A 13 10.48 15.47 5.04
C ASP A 13 11.73 15.14 4.21
N GLU A 14 12.92 15.34 4.79
CA GLU A 14 14.21 15.13 4.11
C GLU A 14 14.42 13.71 3.58
N THR A 15 13.68 12.72 4.10
CA THR A 15 13.79 11.31 3.72
C THR A 15 12.57 10.83 2.91
N TYR A 16 11.74 11.77 2.42
CA TYR A 16 10.55 11.47 1.62
C TYR A 16 10.86 10.61 0.40
N GLN A 17 11.80 11.06 -0.44
CA GLN A 17 12.10 10.41 -1.72
C GLN A 17 12.61 8.98 -1.50
N ASP A 18 13.55 8.81 -0.55
CA ASP A 18 14.07 7.52 -0.12
C ASP A 18 12.98 6.53 0.31
N ARG A 19 11.95 6.99 1.04
CA ARG A 19 10.84 6.14 1.49
C ARG A 19 9.91 5.79 0.34
N TYR A 20 9.62 6.76 -0.52
CA TYR A 20 8.81 6.57 -1.71
C TYR A 20 9.43 5.52 -2.65
N ASP A 21 10.70 5.70 -3.02
CA ASP A 21 11.40 4.80 -3.93
C ASP A 21 11.52 3.40 -3.37
N SER A 22 11.85 3.27 -2.07
CA SER A 22 11.93 1.98 -1.40
C SER A 22 10.57 1.27 -1.33
N LEU A 23 9.46 2.00 -1.17
CA LEU A 23 8.12 1.42 -1.19
C LEU A 23 7.77 0.85 -2.57
N LEU A 24 8.05 1.61 -3.64
CA LEU A 24 7.82 1.16 -5.00
C LEU A 24 8.73 -0.02 -5.39
N GLU A 25 10.00 -0.01 -4.97
CA GLU A 25 10.90 -1.14 -5.18
C GLU A 25 10.33 -2.44 -4.59
N GLN A 26 9.80 -2.39 -3.37
CA GLN A 26 9.17 -3.56 -2.74
C GLN A 26 7.86 -3.96 -3.41
N LEU A 27 7.09 -3.00 -3.92
CA LEU A 27 5.89 -3.27 -4.71
C LEU A 27 6.24 -4.01 -6.01
N TYR A 28 7.23 -3.53 -6.78
CA TYR A 28 7.61 -4.18 -8.04
C TYR A 28 8.21 -5.58 -7.82
N ALA A 29 8.83 -5.81 -6.66
CA ALA A 29 9.33 -7.14 -6.31
C ALA A 29 8.20 -8.19 -6.18
N ILE A 30 6.97 -7.78 -5.85
CA ILE A 30 5.81 -8.68 -5.75
C ILE A 30 4.90 -8.61 -6.99
N ALA A 31 4.82 -7.46 -7.65
CA ALA A 31 4.05 -7.25 -8.85
C ALA A 31 4.94 -6.59 -9.92
N PRO A 32 5.69 -7.36 -10.71
CA PRO A 32 6.44 -6.81 -11.83
C PRO A 32 5.51 -6.43 -12.98
N SER A 33 5.97 -5.52 -13.85
CA SER A 33 5.29 -5.20 -15.11
C SER A 33 4.95 -6.47 -15.91
N PRO A 34 3.76 -6.56 -16.55
CA PRO A 34 2.75 -5.51 -16.75
C PRO A 34 1.67 -5.46 -15.66
N LYS A 35 1.87 -6.08 -14.50
CA LYS A 35 0.82 -6.28 -13.48
C LYS A 35 0.57 -5.08 -12.58
N VAL A 36 1.11 -3.90 -12.89
CA VAL A 36 1.03 -2.70 -12.07
C VAL A 36 0.62 -1.51 -12.92
N TRP A 37 -0.32 -0.74 -12.41
CA TRP A 37 -0.72 0.56 -12.92
C TRP A 37 -0.51 1.62 -11.83
N GLU A 38 0.33 2.62 -12.11
CA GLU A 38 0.85 3.57 -11.12
C GLU A 38 1.19 4.95 -11.71
N GLU A 39 0.27 5.52 -12.48
CA GLU A 39 0.48 6.85 -13.09
C GLU A 39 0.39 8.01 -12.06
N THR A 40 0.04 7.70 -10.81
CA THR A 40 -0.13 8.70 -9.75
C THR A 40 0.82 8.43 -8.58
N SER A 41 1.20 9.49 -7.88
CA SER A 41 2.16 9.44 -6.76
C SER A 41 1.60 8.88 -5.45
N SER A 42 0.35 8.42 -5.40
CA SER A 42 -0.30 7.97 -4.16
C SER A 42 -1.40 6.92 -4.36
N PHE A 43 -1.52 6.38 -5.56
CA PHE A 43 -2.44 5.31 -5.90
C PHE A 43 -1.80 4.37 -6.90
N VAL A 44 -1.85 3.08 -6.58
CA VAL A 44 -1.33 1.99 -7.40
C VAL A 44 -2.34 0.85 -7.42
N ALA A 45 -2.68 0.36 -8.60
CA ALA A 45 -3.48 -0.85 -8.78
C ALA A 45 -2.60 -1.97 -9.34
N PHE A 46 -2.70 -3.18 -8.79
CA PHE A 46 -1.84 -4.28 -9.21
C PHE A 46 -2.44 -5.67 -8.98
N GLU A 47 -1.93 -6.65 -9.71
CA GLU A 47 -2.26 -8.06 -9.53
C GLU A 47 -1.16 -8.80 -8.76
N TYR A 48 -1.55 -9.59 -7.77
CA TYR A 48 -0.62 -10.44 -7.03
C TYR A 48 -1.25 -11.79 -6.66
N SER A 49 -0.42 -12.83 -6.58
CA SER A 49 -0.87 -14.19 -6.24
C SER A 49 -0.84 -14.49 -4.74
N GLY A 50 -0.09 -13.72 -3.96
CA GLY A 50 -0.05 -13.86 -2.49
C GLY A 50 -1.24 -13.20 -1.80
N SER A 51 -1.24 -13.28 -0.48
CA SER A 51 -2.29 -12.77 0.38
C SER A 51 -2.14 -11.28 0.67
N LEU A 52 -3.22 -10.65 1.14
CA LEU A 52 -3.22 -9.29 1.67
C LEU A 52 -2.16 -9.10 2.79
N ASP A 53 -1.99 -10.11 3.65
CA ASP A 53 -1.00 -10.11 4.73
C ASP A 53 0.44 -10.16 4.18
N ASP A 54 0.69 -10.88 3.08
CA ASP A 54 1.99 -10.90 2.40
C ASP A 54 2.33 -9.52 1.82
N VAL A 55 1.37 -8.88 1.15
CA VAL A 55 1.54 -7.51 0.62
C VAL A 55 1.87 -6.55 1.76
N HIS A 56 1.08 -6.57 2.84
CA HIS A 56 1.30 -5.71 3.99
C HIS A 56 2.66 -5.94 4.63
N THR A 57 3.04 -7.20 4.86
CA THR A 57 4.34 -7.56 5.43
C THR A 57 5.47 -7.06 4.56
N ARG A 58 5.38 -7.25 3.24
CA ARG A 58 6.38 -6.79 2.28
C ARG A 58 6.58 -5.29 2.35
N LEU A 59 5.49 -4.54 2.20
CA LEU A 59 5.54 -3.08 2.13
C LEU A 59 5.88 -2.45 3.48
N ASN A 60 5.40 -2.99 4.59
CA ASN A 60 5.59 -2.39 5.91
C ASN A 60 6.95 -2.72 6.54
N LEU A 61 7.48 -3.93 6.33
CA LEU A 61 8.71 -4.38 7.01
C LEU A 61 9.96 -4.33 6.13
N TYR A 62 9.81 -4.47 4.81
CA TYR A 62 10.96 -4.55 3.90
C TYR A 62 11.19 -3.28 3.09
N SER A 63 10.31 -2.28 3.20
CA SER A 63 10.57 -0.94 2.68
C SER A 63 11.03 0.00 3.78
N LYS A 64 11.49 1.20 3.42
CA LYS A 64 11.77 2.29 4.37
C LYS A 64 10.51 2.98 4.91
N PHE A 65 9.30 2.45 4.66
CA PHE A 65 8.05 3.00 5.18
C PHE A 65 8.12 3.23 6.69
N SER A 66 7.69 4.40 7.15
CA SER A 66 7.70 4.75 8.57
C SER A 66 6.29 4.76 9.14
N SER A 67 5.94 3.75 9.94
CA SER A 67 4.63 3.68 10.60
C SER A 67 4.34 4.86 11.55
N THR A 68 5.37 5.60 11.97
CA THR A 68 5.23 6.79 12.84
C THR A 68 4.96 8.08 12.08
N LYS A 69 5.16 8.10 10.76
CA LYS A 69 5.09 9.31 9.92
C LYS A 69 4.12 9.15 8.75
N ASP A 70 4.17 8.00 8.11
CA ASP A 70 3.51 7.69 6.86
C ASP A 70 2.19 6.96 7.12
N THR A 71 1.36 6.89 6.09
CA THR A 71 0.10 6.14 6.12
C THR A 71 -0.03 5.36 4.83
N MET A 72 -0.47 4.10 4.89
CA MET A 72 -0.88 3.34 3.72
C MET A 72 -2.16 2.56 3.98
N VAL A 73 -2.90 2.30 2.90
CA VAL A 73 -4.06 1.42 2.88
C VAL A 73 -3.89 0.47 1.70
N ILE A 74 -3.95 -0.81 2.01
CA ILE A 74 -3.91 -1.89 1.03
C ILE A 74 -5.30 -2.50 1.00
N ILE A 75 -5.91 -2.56 -0.18
CA ILE A 75 -7.28 -3.01 -0.39
C ILE A 75 -7.24 -4.20 -1.33
N ASP A 76 -7.67 -5.36 -0.85
CA ASP A 76 -7.92 -6.55 -1.66
C ASP A 76 -9.35 -6.47 -2.22
N LEU A 77 -9.45 -6.12 -3.51
CA LEU A 77 -10.71 -5.97 -4.21
C LEU A 77 -11.42 -7.31 -4.41
N THR A 78 -10.66 -8.39 -4.55
CA THR A 78 -11.19 -9.73 -4.82
C THR A 78 -11.85 -10.31 -3.58
N ASN A 79 -11.18 -10.22 -2.43
CA ASN A 79 -11.64 -10.80 -1.17
C ASN A 79 -12.42 -9.80 -0.29
N ARG A 80 -12.54 -8.54 -0.72
CA ARG A 80 -13.18 -7.46 0.05
C ARG A 80 -12.58 -7.36 1.46
N ARG A 81 -11.25 -7.25 1.51
CA ARG A 81 -10.48 -7.07 2.75
C ARG A 81 -9.53 -5.89 2.60
N LYS A 82 -9.08 -5.34 3.73
CA LYS A 82 -8.11 -4.24 3.75
C LYS A 82 -7.19 -4.32 4.95
N ILE A 83 -6.02 -3.71 4.81
CA ILE A 83 -5.11 -3.42 5.92
C ILE A 83 -4.71 -1.94 5.80
N ALA A 84 -4.86 -1.20 6.89
CA ALA A 84 -4.34 0.15 7.03
C ALA A 84 -3.14 0.13 7.98
N ALA A 85 -2.08 0.85 7.64
CA ALA A 85 -0.85 0.91 8.43
C ALA A 85 -0.33 2.34 8.56
N GLY A 86 0.36 2.60 9.67
CA GLY A 86 0.95 3.88 9.99
C GLY A 86 0.02 4.82 10.76
N VAL A 87 0.05 6.12 10.45
CA VAL A 87 -0.72 7.15 11.17
C VAL A 87 -2.19 7.16 10.71
N VAL A 88 -2.96 6.15 11.12
CA VAL A 88 -4.39 6.01 10.79
C VAL A 88 -5.25 6.74 11.83
N LYS A 89 -6.06 7.72 11.39
CA LYS A 89 -6.89 8.54 12.30
C LYS A 89 -8.37 8.17 12.34
N TYR A 90 -8.92 7.64 11.24
CA TYR A 90 -10.37 7.53 11.04
C TYR A 90 -10.76 6.16 10.49
N GLU A 91 -10.34 5.08 11.16
CA GLU A 91 -10.56 3.69 10.69
C GLU A 91 -12.04 3.35 10.47
N ALA A 92 -12.93 3.69 11.41
CA ALA A 92 -14.36 3.45 11.25
C ALA A 92 -14.98 4.20 10.04
N THR A 93 -14.43 5.37 9.69
CA THR A 93 -14.88 6.09 8.48
C THR A 93 -14.40 5.39 7.22
N LEU A 94 -13.17 4.86 7.23
CA LEU A 94 -12.63 4.05 6.14
C LEU A 94 -13.50 2.79 5.90
N ASP A 95 -13.83 2.04 6.97
CA ASP A 95 -14.71 0.86 6.90
C ASP A 95 -16.05 1.20 6.24
N ARG A 96 -16.70 2.25 6.74
CA ARG A 96 -18.00 2.71 6.21
C ARG A 96 -17.90 3.11 4.74
N CYS A 97 -16.84 3.81 4.34
CA CYS A 97 -16.67 4.28 2.96
C CYS A 97 -16.33 3.16 1.98
N LEU A 98 -15.64 2.10 2.42
CA LEU A 98 -15.33 0.94 1.58
C LEU A 98 -16.51 -0.04 1.47
N GLY A 99 -17.40 -0.05 2.47
CA GLY A 99 -18.58 -0.93 2.47
C GLY A 99 -18.24 -2.40 2.72
N PHE A 100 -17.09 -2.68 3.34
CA PHE A 100 -16.64 -3.97 3.84
C PHE A 100 -15.50 -3.81 4.86
#